data_AF-A0A450WG31-F1
#
_entry.id   AF-A0A450WG31-F1
#
_cell.length_a   1.000
_cell.length_b   1.000
_cell.length_c   1.000
_cell.angle_alpha   90.00
_cell.angle_beta   90.00
_cell.angle_gamma   90.00
#
_symmetry.space_group_name_H-M   'P 1'
#
loop_
_entity.id
_entity.type
_entity.pdbx_description
1 polymer ?
#
loop_
_entity_poly.entity_id
_entity_poly.type
_entity_poly.pdbx_seq_one_letter_code
_entity_poly.pdbx_strand_id
1 'polypeptide(L)' 'MKFTELIRLLEKNGFRLIKEKGSIRYYGKENYENIVRVDYHGAKEVPKGTCQAILKAARIKK' A
#
# COMPACT_ATOMS: atom_id res chain seq x y z
N MET A 1 -5.68 -10.31 -5.09
CA MET A 1 -6.09 -8.88 -5.05
C MET A 1 -5.17 -8.11 -5.98
N LYS A 2 -5.70 -7.15 -6.72
CA LYS A 2 -4.95 -6.28 -7.63
C LYS A 2 -4.28 -5.12 -6.88
N PHE A 3 -3.25 -4.52 -7.46
CA PHE A 3 -2.62 -3.34 -6.86
C PHE A 3 -3.62 -2.19 -6.68
N THR A 4 -4.52 -1.96 -7.63
CA THR A 4 -5.59 -0.97 -7.50
C THR A 4 -6.49 -1.20 -6.28
N GLU A 5 -6.82 -2.46 -5.96
CA GLU A 5 -7.62 -2.80 -4.78
C GLU A 5 -6.83 -2.58 -3.49
N LEU A 6 -5.54 -2.90 -3.49
CA LEU A 6 -4.65 -2.65 -2.35
C LEU A 6 -4.53 -1.15 -2.05
N ILE A 7 -4.37 -0.32 -3.08
CA ILE A 7 -4.30 1.14 -2.91
C ILE A 7 -5.61 1.68 -2.31
N ARG A 8 -6.76 1.28 -2.86
CA ARG A 8 -8.07 1.69 -2.32
C ARG A 8 -8.24 1.28 -0.86
N LEU A 9 -7.74 0.10 -0.48
CA LEU A 9 -7.77 -0.37 0.91
C LEU A 9 -6.88 0.50 1.82
N LEU A 10 -5.67 0.85 1.38
CA LEU A 10 -4.78 1.75 2.10
C LEU A 10 -5.44 3.12 2.29
N GLU A 11 -5.98 3.70 1.21
CA GLU A 11 -6.65 5.01 1.23
C GLU A 11 -7.86 5.03 2.17
N LYS A 12 -8.70 3.97 2.14
CA LYS A 12 -9.82 3.81 3.07
C LYS A 12 -9.38 3.75 4.54
N ASN A 13 -8.16 3.31 4.81
CA ASN A 13 -7.57 3.26 6.15
C ASN A 13 -6.82 4.56 6.54
N GLY A 14 -6.94 5.61 5.72
CA GLY A 14 -6.37 6.93 5.98
C GLY A 14 -4.93 7.10 5.49
N PHE A 15 -4.38 6.14 4.74
CA PHE A 15 -3.10 6.33 4.08
C PHE A 15 -3.25 7.24 2.85
N ARG A 16 -2.24 8.06 2.59
CA ARG A 16 -2.18 8.98 1.44
C ARG A 16 -0.84 8.82 0.75
N LEU A 17 -0.82 9.00 -0.55
CA LEU A 17 0.41 9.01 -1.33
C LEU A 17 1.25 10.22 -0.92
N ILE A 18 2.45 9.98 -0.38
CA ILE A 18 3.39 11.03 0.05
C ILE A 18 4.52 11.24 -0.96
N LYS A 19 4.86 10.21 -1.74
CA LYS A 19 5.92 10.26 -2.75
C LYS A 19 5.72 9.18 -3.81
N GLU A 20 6.02 9.52 -5.05
CA GLU A 20 6.05 8.59 -6.17
C GLU A 20 7.41 8.68 -6.89
N LYS A 21 7.98 7.54 -7.27
CA LYS A 21 9.17 7.41 -8.11
C LYS A 21 8.95 6.29 -9.11
N GLY A 22 8.41 6.61 -10.29
CA GLY A 22 8.01 5.62 -11.28
C GLY A 22 6.92 4.71 -10.73
N SER A 23 7.12 3.39 -10.77
CA SER A 23 6.18 2.43 -10.19
C SER A 23 6.21 2.39 -8.66
N ILE A 24 7.24 2.95 -8.00
CA ILE A 24 7.37 2.90 -6.56
C ILE A 24 6.54 4.02 -5.94
N ARG A 25 5.61 3.65 -5.06
CA ARG A 25 4.74 4.57 -4.32
C ARG A 25 4.97 4.44 -2.83
N TYR A 26 4.98 5.57 -2.14
CA TYR A 26 5.11 5.64 -0.69
C TYR A 26 3.83 6.22 -0.11
N TYR A 27 3.24 5.48 0.81
CA TYR A 27 1.99 5.84 1.48
C TYR A 27 2.25 6.12 2.95
N GLY A 28 1.87 7.31 3.41
CA GLY A 28 1.95 7.74 4.80
C GLY A 28 0.56 7.95 5.40
N LYS A 29 0.45 7.93 6.72
CA LYS A 29 -0.78 8.24 7.45
C LYS A 29 -0.41 9.14 8.63
N GLU A 30 -1.26 10.10 8.95
CA GLU A 30 -1.06 10.98 10.09
C GLU A 30 -0.99 10.17 11.40
N ASN A 31 -0.08 10.56 12.31
CA ASN A 31 0.19 9.83 13.55
C ASN A 31 0.58 8.36 13.34
N TYR A 32 1.15 8.03 12.18
CA TYR A 32 1.64 6.70 11.85
C TYR A 32 3.14 6.76 11.55
N GLU A 33 3.93 6.06 12.37
CA GLU A 33 5.40 6.15 12.34
C GLU A 33 6.01 5.56 11.07
N ASN A 34 5.30 4.67 10.38
CA ASN A 34 5.83 3.93 9.25
C ASN A 34 5.31 4.41 7.89
N ILE A 35 6.17 4.42 6.89
CA ILE A 35 5.79 4.63 5.50
C ILE A 35 5.61 3.26 4.82
N VAL A 36 4.48 3.07 4.15
CA VAL A 36 4.17 1.85 3.40
C VAL A 36 4.64 2.02 1.96
N ARG A 37 5.64 1.24 1.55
CA ARG A 37 6.12 1.18 0.17
C ARG A 37 5.30 0.18 -0.65
N VAL A 38 4.87 0.58 -1.85
CA VAL A 38 4.15 -0.27 -2.80
C VAL A 38 4.79 -0.14 -4.18
N ASP A 39 5.24 -1.24 -4.75
CA ASP A 39 5.69 -1.32 -6.13
C ASP A 39 4.47 -1.52 -7.04
N TYR A 40 3.87 -0.42 -7.48
CA TYR A 40 2.55 -0.39 -8.13
C TYR A 40 2.60 -0.85 -9.58
N HIS A 41 1.82 -1.88 -9.89
CA HIS A 41 1.69 -2.45 -11.24
C HIS A 41 0.24 -2.47 -11.76
N GLY A 42 -0.58 -1.48 -11.38
CA GLY A 42 -1.90 -1.27 -11.96
C GLY A 42 -2.90 -2.40 -11.69
N ALA A 43 -3.46 -2.96 -12.76
CA ALA A 43 -4.46 -4.03 -12.67
C ALA A 43 -3.86 -5.44 -12.45
N LYS A 44 -2.53 -5.57 -12.35
CA LYS A 44 -1.88 -6.85 -12.04
C LYS A 44 -2.20 -7.31 -10.62
N GLU A 45 -2.19 -8.62 -10.41
CA GLU A 45 -2.32 -9.18 -9.08
C GLU A 45 -1.07 -8.94 -8.23
N VAL A 46 -1.30 -8.68 -6.95
CA VAL A 46 -0.24 -8.57 -5.95
C VAL A 46 0.12 -9.98 -5.50
N PRO A 47 1.40 -10.39 -5.57
CA PRO A 47 1.85 -11.65 -5.00
C PRO A 47 1.45 -11.77 -3.53
N LYS A 48 1.01 -12.95 -3.09
CA LYS A 48 0.45 -13.16 -1.75
C LYS A 48 1.38 -12.68 -0.64
N GLY A 49 2.68 -13.01 -0.72
CA GLY A 49 3.68 -12.58 0.26
C GLY A 49 3.84 -11.05 0.32
N THR A 50 3.92 -10.40 -0.83
CA THR A 50 3.99 -8.93 -0.94
C THR A 50 2.75 -8.28 -0.34
N CYS A 51 1.57 -8.81 -0.67
CA CYS A 51 0.30 -8.33 -0.14
C CYS A 51 0.27 -8.42 1.40
N GLN A 52 0.65 -9.58 1.97
CA GLN A 52 0.68 -9.78 3.41
C GLN A 52 1.70 -8.88 4.11
N ALA A 53 2.89 -8.72 3.52
CA ALA A 53 3.92 -7.82 4.05
C ALA A 53 3.44 -6.37 4.10
N ILE A 54 2.77 -5.90 3.04
CA ILE A 54 2.22 -4.54 2.97
C ILE A 54 1.10 -4.35 4.02
N LEU A 55 0.16 -5.29 4.14
CA LEU A 55 -0.91 -5.19 5.12
C LEU A 55 -0.39 -5.22 6.56
N LYS A 56 0.63 -6.05 6.83
CA LYS A 56 1.32 -6.08 8.12
C LYS A 56 2.01 -4.75 8.42
N ALA A 57 2.73 -4.19 7.45
CA ALA A 57 3.38 -2.87 7.58
C ALA A 57 2.37 -1.74 7.79
N ALA A 58 1.16 -1.86 7.21
CA ALA A 58 0.06 -0.93 7.39
C ALA A 58 -0.80 -1.19 8.65
N ARG A 59 -0.52 -2.26 9.42
CA ARG A 59 -1.34 -2.74 10.55
C ARG A 59 -2.82 -2.94 10.20
N ILE A 60 -3.12 -3.30 8.95
CA ILE A 60 -4.48 -3.59 8.49
C ILE A 60 -4.70 -5.11 8.59
N LYS A 61 -5.71 -5.52 9.37
CA LYS A 61 -6.17 -6.92 9.40
C LYS A 61 -7.13 -7.16 8.24
N LYS A 62 -6.88 -8.23 7.49
CA LYS A 62 -7.71 -8.71 6.39
C LYS A 62 -7.81 -10.22 6.46
#